data_AF-A0A562I9P2-F1
#
_entry.id   AF-A0A562I9P2-F1
#
_cell.length_a   1.000
_cell.length_b   1.000
_cell.length_c   1.000
_cell.angle_alpha   90.00
_cell.angle_beta   90.00
_cell.angle_gamma   90.00
#
_symmetry.space_group_name_H-M   'P 1'
#
loop_
_entity.id
_entity.type
_entity.pdbx_description
1 polymer ?
#
loop_
_entity_poly.entity_id
_entity_poly.type
_entity_poly.pdbx_seq_one_letter_code
_entity_poly.pdbx_strand_id
1 'polypeptide(L)'
;MAVDRLRPPPAAPDPVPIAPATALSPRPWVRLSAALALVPVLRLAVARYAVPPGEPDRAGCARCGTALGLDRPWPALGPAARCPGCRARVGAPPYAVELAVLAGLAALALAGGAPAERAALAWWLGWAVPLVFVDAAVHRLPDRLTWPAALGVQALLGVAALVSGEAGPWLRAALAGVGLALCFAATTLLLGRRGFGLGDAKLALGVGALLGWHGWPVLVLGLVLTFTLSALTSLALLLARRVRWSSHLPFGPFLALGTLAALLLAT
;
A
#
# COMPACT_ATOMS: atom_id res chain seq x y z
N MET A 1 -45.47 78.32 -14.51
CA MET A 1 -44.18 77.60 -14.37
C MET A 1 -44.17 76.91 -13.02
N ALA A 2 -44.59 75.64 -12.96
CA ALA A 2 -44.50 74.82 -11.76
C ALA A 2 -43.61 73.62 -12.11
N VAL A 3 -42.40 73.63 -11.56
CA VAL A 3 -41.39 72.60 -11.77
C VAL A 3 -41.75 71.41 -10.88
N ASP A 4 -42.19 70.33 -11.53
CA ASP A 4 -42.52 69.06 -10.89
C ASP A 4 -41.23 68.42 -10.36
N ARG A 5 -41.08 68.39 -9.03
CA ARG A 5 -39.90 67.82 -8.36
C ARG A 5 -40.04 66.30 -8.34
N LEU A 6 -39.42 65.64 -9.31
CA LEU A 6 -39.27 64.18 -9.35
C LEU A 6 -38.58 63.67 -8.07
N ARG A 7 -39.27 62.79 -7.34
CA ARG A 7 -38.79 62.10 -6.14
C ARG A 7 -37.68 61.10 -6.54
N PRO A 8 -36.52 61.07 -5.86
CA PRO A 8 -35.49 60.09 -6.18
C PRO A 8 -35.95 58.66 -5.85
N PRO A 9 -35.53 57.65 -6.64
CA PRO A 9 -35.91 56.25 -6.43
C PRO A 9 -35.33 55.71 -5.11
N PRO A 10 -35.99 54.73 -4.47
CA PRO A 10 -35.52 54.13 -3.23
C PRO A 10 -34.18 53.40 -3.43
N ALA A 11 -33.30 53.50 -2.43
CA ALA A 11 -31.98 52.87 -2.44
C ALA A 11 -32.08 51.35 -2.60
N ALA A 12 -31.18 50.78 -3.40
CA ALA A 12 -31.08 49.34 -3.60
C ALA A 12 -30.73 48.65 -2.27
N PRO A 13 -31.32 47.47 -1.97
CA PRO A 13 -31.01 46.73 -0.77
C PRO A 13 -29.55 46.25 -0.80
N ASP A 14 -28.90 46.28 0.36
CA ASP A 14 -27.52 45.82 0.52
C ASP A 14 -27.38 44.34 0.11
N PRO A 15 -26.26 43.95 -0.54
CA PRO A 15 -26.02 42.58 -0.92
C PRO A 15 -25.92 41.70 0.34
N VAL A 16 -26.78 40.69 0.43
CA VAL A 16 -26.77 39.70 1.50
C VAL A 16 -25.42 38.96 1.48
N PRO A 17 -24.65 38.94 2.57
CA PRO A 17 -23.39 38.22 2.60
C PRO A 17 -23.64 36.71 2.44
N ILE A 18 -23.22 36.15 1.31
CA ILE A 18 -23.27 34.71 1.04
C ILE A 18 -22.21 34.07 1.94
N ALA A 19 -22.63 33.36 2.98
CA ALA A 19 -21.73 32.59 3.84
C ALA A 19 -20.90 31.62 2.97
N PRO A 20 -19.57 31.52 3.17
CA PRO A 20 -18.76 30.60 2.38
C PRO A 20 -19.30 29.18 2.58
N ALA A 21 -19.53 28.46 1.48
CA ALA A 21 -19.96 27.07 1.51
C ALA A 21 -18.96 26.27 2.35
N THR A 22 -19.39 25.86 3.54
CA THR A 22 -18.61 24.97 4.40
C THR A 22 -18.45 23.66 3.64
N ALA A 23 -17.24 23.41 3.13
CA ALA A 23 -16.89 22.15 2.49
C ALA A 23 -17.14 21.03 3.51
N LEU A 24 -18.22 20.27 3.33
CA LEU A 24 -18.56 19.14 4.17
C LEU A 24 -17.43 18.12 4.08
N SER A 25 -16.59 18.05 5.11
CA SER A 25 -15.57 17.02 5.19
C SER A 25 -16.29 15.66 5.27
N PRO A 26 -15.97 14.70 4.39
CA PRO A 26 -16.64 13.40 4.43
C PRO A 26 -16.37 12.74 5.77
N ARG A 27 -17.46 12.33 6.45
CA ARG A 27 -17.42 11.75 7.80
C ARG A 27 -16.42 10.57 7.84
N PRO A 28 -15.64 10.41 8.92
CA PRO A 28 -14.58 9.39 9.01
C PRO A 28 -15.10 7.96 8.76
N TRP A 29 -16.34 7.68 9.16
CA TRP A 29 -17.01 6.40 8.93
C TRP A 29 -17.21 6.06 7.45
N VAL A 30 -17.43 7.06 6.58
CA VAL A 30 -17.59 6.86 5.12
C VAL A 30 -16.28 6.40 4.49
N ARG A 31 -15.14 6.97 4.94
CA ARG A 31 -13.79 6.57 4.48
C ARG A 31 -13.45 5.16 4.91
N LEU A 32 -13.78 4.80 6.15
CA LEU A 32 -13.64 3.45 6.69
C LEU A 32 -14.46 2.43 5.89
N SER A 33 -15.72 2.73 5.60
CA SER A 33 -16.58 1.83 4.80
C SER A 33 -16.07 1.66 3.36
N ALA A 34 -15.56 2.72 2.74
CA ALA A 34 -15.01 2.65 1.38
C ALA A 34 -13.74 1.79 1.31
N ALA A 35 -12.85 1.91 2.31
CA ALA A 35 -11.65 1.09 2.37
C ALA A 35 -11.96 -0.39 2.69
N LEU A 36 -12.94 -0.65 3.54
CA LEU A 36 -13.41 -2.02 3.81
C LEU A 36 -14.07 -2.67 2.59
N ALA A 37 -14.63 -1.88 1.67
CA ALA A 37 -15.16 -2.38 0.40
C ALA A 37 -14.07 -2.91 -0.55
N LEU A 38 -12.81 -2.52 -0.35
CA LEU A 38 -11.67 -3.06 -1.12
C LEU A 38 -11.19 -4.42 -0.59
N VAL A 39 -11.51 -4.76 0.66
CA VAL A 39 -11.03 -6.00 1.31
C VAL A 39 -11.37 -7.26 0.52
N PRO A 40 -12.59 -7.46 -0.03
CA PRO A 40 -12.89 -8.61 -0.89
C PRO A 40 -11.96 -8.72 -2.11
N VAL A 41 -11.60 -7.58 -2.72
CA VAL A 41 -10.67 -7.53 -3.86
C VAL A 41 -9.27 -7.92 -3.43
N LEU A 42 -8.80 -7.43 -2.28
CA LEU A 42 -7.49 -7.79 -1.73
C LEU A 42 -7.42 -9.29 -1.39
N ARG A 43 -8.47 -9.85 -0.76
CA ARG A 43 -8.56 -11.29 -0.49
C ARG A 43 -8.54 -12.11 -1.78
N LEU A 44 -9.25 -11.67 -2.83
CA LEU A 44 -9.21 -12.32 -4.14
C LEU A 44 -7.80 -12.29 -4.74
N ALA A 45 -7.12 -11.15 -4.65
CA ALA A 45 -5.75 -11.03 -5.13
C ALA A 45 -4.81 -12.00 -4.40
N VAL A 46 -4.90 -12.09 -3.07
CA VAL A 46 -4.11 -13.06 -2.30
C VAL A 46 -4.43 -14.49 -2.73
N ALA A 47 -5.72 -14.85 -2.82
CA ALA A 47 -6.15 -16.19 -3.22
C ALA A 47 -5.68 -16.59 -4.63
N ARG A 48 -5.67 -15.62 -5.57
CA ARG A 48 -5.30 -15.80 -6.97
C ARG A 48 -3.80 -15.93 -7.18
N TYR A 49 -3.00 -15.14 -6.46
CA TYR A 49 -1.56 -15.05 -6.67
C TYR A 49 -0.72 -15.86 -5.68
N ALA A 50 -1.28 -16.35 -4.57
CA ALA A 50 -0.61 -17.29 -3.65
C ALA A 50 -0.53 -18.71 -4.25
N VAL A 51 0.29 -18.83 -5.28
CA VAL A 51 0.53 -20.05 -6.07
C VAL A 51 2.05 -20.25 -6.24
N PRO A 52 2.56 -21.48 -6.14
CA PRO A 52 3.99 -21.77 -6.35
C PRO A 52 4.55 -21.22 -7.67
N PRO A 53 5.87 -20.97 -7.74
CA PRO A 53 6.51 -20.51 -8.97
C PRO A 53 6.38 -21.57 -10.09
N GLY A 54 6.07 -21.11 -11.30
CA GLY A 54 5.89 -21.97 -12.48
C GLY A 54 4.44 -22.43 -12.72
N GLU A 55 3.55 -22.24 -11.75
CA GLU A 55 2.13 -22.50 -11.90
C GLU A 55 1.36 -21.25 -12.36
N PRO A 56 0.28 -21.41 -13.16
CA PRO A 56 -0.57 -20.31 -13.57
C PRO A 56 -1.35 -19.71 -12.39
N ASP A 57 -1.75 -18.44 -12.52
CA ASP A 57 -2.57 -17.76 -11.52
C ASP A 57 -3.85 -18.55 -11.23
N ARG A 58 -4.20 -18.67 -9.95
CA ARG A 58 -5.31 -19.51 -9.50
C ARG A 58 -6.65 -18.87 -9.86
N ALA A 59 -7.40 -19.52 -10.75
CA ALA A 59 -8.77 -19.11 -11.10
C ALA A 59 -9.86 -19.78 -10.24
N GLY A 60 -9.53 -20.84 -9.50
CA GLY A 60 -10.49 -21.63 -8.73
C GLY A 60 -9.91 -22.26 -7.46
N CYS A 61 -10.77 -22.84 -6.62
CA CYS A 61 -10.33 -23.51 -5.40
C CYS A 61 -9.42 -24.71 -5.71
N ALA A 62 -8.26 -24.79 -5.05
CA ALA A 62 -7.30 -25.88 -5.22
C ALA A 62 -7.85 -27.28 -4.94
N ARG A 63 -8.93 -27.39 -4.14
CA ARG A 63 -9.51 -28.69 -3.74
C ARG A 63 -10.67 -29.15 -4.63
N CYS A 64 -11.47 -28.24 -5.15
CA CYS A 64 -12.73 -28.58 -5.84
C CYS A 64 -12.96 -27.84 -7.16
N GLY A 65 -12.01 -27.00 -7.59
CA GLY A 65 -12.09 -26.28 -8.86
C GLY A 65 -13.13 -25.16 -8.91
N THR A 66 -13.91 -24.91 -7.85
CA THR A 66 -14.91 -23.82 -7.85
C THR A 66 -14.25 -22.47 -8.15
N ALA A 67 -14.75 -21.77 -9.16
CA ALA A 67 -14.23 -20.47 -9.59
C ALA A 67 -14.24 -19.44 -8.45
N LEU A 68 -13.17 -18.65 -8.38
CA LEU A 68 -12.99 -17.55 -7.43
C LEU A 68 -13.14 -16.23 -8.19
N GLY A 69 -14.19 -15.48 -7.89
CA GLY A 69 -14.48 -14.20 -8.56
C GLY A 69 -15.27 -13.24 -7.68
N LEU A 70 -15.28 -11.97 -8.07
CA LEU A 70 -16.02 -10.89 -7.37
C LEU A 70 -17.54 -11.01 -7.58
N ASP A 71 -17.96 -11.74 -8.61
CA ASP A 71 -19.35 -12.05 -8.97
C ASP A 71 -20.03 -13.00 -7.97
N ARG A 72 -19.26 -13.67 -7.10
CA ARG A 72 -19.80 -14.52 -6.01
C ARG A 72 -19.41 -13.99 -4.64
N PRO A 73 -20.00 -12.85 -4.21
CA PRO A 73 -19.70 -12.25 -2.92
C PRO A 73 -20.37 -13.06 -1.81
N TRP A 74 -19.74 -14.14 -1.32
CA TRP A 74 -19.60 -14.33 0.13
C TRP A 74 -18.59 -15.39 0.59
N PRO A 75 -18.62 -16.70 0.29
CA PRO A 75 -17.80 -17.61 1.11
C PRO A 75 -16.28 -17.43 0.95
N ALA A 76 -15.78 -17.27 -0.30
CA ALA A 76 -14.35 -17.19 -0.59
C ALA A 76 -13.73 -15.82 -0.32
N LEU A 77 -14.52 -14.76 -0.50
CA LEU A 77 -14.08 -13.38 -0.31
C LEU A 77 -14.50 -12.79 1.03
N GLY A 78 -15.07 -13.61 1.92
CA GLY A 78 -15.40 -13.23 3.29
C GLY A 78 -14.19 -13.31 4.24
N PRO A 79 -14.32 -12.81 5.48
CA PRO A 79 -13.23 -12.80 6.47
C PRO A 79 -12.73 -14.18 6.86
N ALA A 80 -13.56 -15.21 6.69
CA ALA A 80 -13.17 -16.59 6.94
C ALA A 80 -12.33 -17.21 5.81
N ALA A 81 -12.29 -16.57 4.63
CA ALA A 81 -11.55 -17.00 3.45
C ALA A 81 -11.80 -18.49 3.09
N ARG A 82 -13.07 -18.88 2.86
CA ARG A 82 -13.47 -20.29 2.67
C ARG A 82 -14.10 -20.53 1.29
N CYS A 83 -13.75 -21.60 0.62
CA CYS A 83 -14.38 -21.94 -0.66
C CYS A 83 -15.92 -22.08 -0.52
N PRO A 84 -16.74 -21.49 -1.43
CA PRO A 84 -18.19 -21.64 -1.41
C PRO A 84 -18.66 -23.09 -1.61
N GLY A 85 -17.95 -23.88 -2.41
CA GLY A 85 -18.29 -25.28 -2.64
C GLY A 85 -17.84 -26.19 -1.50
N CYS A 86 -16.54 -26.24 -1.22
CA CYS A 86 -15.97 -27.25 -0.31
C CYS A 86 -15.57 -26.74 1.09
N ARG A 87 -15.77 -25.45 1.39
CA ARG A 87 -15.40 -24.78 2.66
C ARG A 87 -13.92 -24.87 3.08
N ALA A 88 -13.05 -25.40 2.22
CA ALA A 88 -11.61 -25.38 2.41
C ALA A 88 -11.12 -23.93 2.51
N ARG A 89 -10.07 -23.68 3.31
CA ARG A 89 -9.45 -22.36 3.38
C ARG A 89 -8.80 -22.00 2.03
N VAL A 90 -8.97 -20.76 1.61
CA VAL A 90 -8.47 -20.22 0.35
C VAL A 90 -7.79 -18.88 0.66
N GLY A 91 -6.50 -18.75 0.37
CA GLY A 91 -5.77 -17.49 0.55
C GLY A 91 -5.33 -17.22 1.99
N ALA A 92 -5.45 -15.97 2.43
CA ALA A 92 -4.91 -15.49 3.71
C ALA A 92 -5.61 -16.10 4.94
N PRO A 93 -4.96 -16.11 6.12
CA PRO A 93 -5.61 -16.45 7.38
C PRO A 93 -6.82 -15.54 7.66
N PRO A 94 -7.80 -16.03 8.44
CA PRO A 94 -9.02 -15.27 8.69
C PRO A 94 -8.71 -13.97 9.41
N TYR A 95 -9.42 -12.89 9.05
CA TYR A 95 -9.25 -11.54 9.60
C TYR A 95 -7.91 -10.84 9.31
N ALA A 96 -6.92 -11.53 8.75
CA ALA A 96 -5.57 -10.98 8.60
C ALA A 96 -5.51 -9.80 7.61
N VAL A 97 -6.22 -9.91 6.47
CA VAL A 97 -6.26 -8.84 5.46
C VAL A 97 -6.94 -7.59 6.03
N GLU A 98 -7.99 -7.76 6.83
CA GLU A 98 -8.71 -6.66 7.46
C GLU A 98 -7.84 -5.94 8.46
N LEU A 99 -7.14 -6.69 9.31
CA LEU A 99 -6.20 -6.10 10.26
C LEU A 99 -5.07 -5.36 9.55
N ALA A 100 -4.55 -5.90 8.44
CA ALA A 100 -3.53 -5.23 7.63
C ALA A 100 -4.05 -3.95 6.98
N VAL A 101 -5.28 -3.95 6.44
CA VAL A 101 -5.92 -2.74 5.90
C VAL A 101 -6.17 -1.72 6.99
N LEU A 102 -6.70 -2.12 8.14
CA LEU A 102 -6.92 -1.22 9.28
C LEU A 102 -5.62 -0.62 9.79
N ALA A 103 -4.55 -1.42 9.90
CA ALA A 103 -3.21 -0.94 10.26
C ALA A 103 -2.68 0.05 9.22
N GLY A 104 -2.84 -0.24 7.92
CA GLY A 104 -2.48 0.67 6.84
C GLY A 104 -3.26 1.99 6.87
N LEU A 105 -4.56 1.94 7.14
CA LEU A 105 -5.40 3.14 7.30
C LEU A 105 -5.01 3.94 8.53
N ALA A 106 -4.69 3.28 9.65
CA ALA A 106 -4.18 3.93 10.85
C ALA A 106 -2.85 4.61 10.56
N ALA A 107 -1.92 3.93 9.87
CA ALA A 107 -0.66 4.52 9.44
C ALA A 107 -0.87 5.73 8.51
N LEU A 108 -1.80 5.64 7.56
CA LEU A 108 -2.14 6.75 6.67
C LEU A 108 -2.76 7.94 7.41
N ALA A 109 -3.54 7.68 8.46
CA ALA A 109 -4.16 8.71 9.29
C ALA A 109 -3.16 9.40 10.23
N LEU A 110 -2.14 8.66 10.68
CA LEU A 110 -1.05 9.17 11.52
C LEU A 110 0.06 9.82 10.70
N ALA A 111 0.24 9.40 9.45
CA ALA A 111 1.22 9.99 8.54
C ALA A 111 0.85 11.44 8.22
N GLY A 112 1.81 12.34 8.45
CA GLY A 112 1.77 13.72 7.99
C GLY A 112 1.89 13.83 6.47
N GLY A 113 2.05 15.06 5.99
CA GLY A 113 2.38 15.33 4.59
C GLY A 113 1.24 15.86 3.72
N ALA A 114 1.62 16.25 2.51
CA ALA A 114 0.73 16.84 1.52
C ALA A 114 -0.30 15.80 1.02
N PRO A 115 -1.47 16.23 0.49
CA PRO A 115 -2.48 15.29 -0.01
C PRO A 115 -1.96 14.33 -1.08
N ALA A 116 -1.04 14.79 -1.94
CA ALA A 116 -0.43 13.95 -2.98
C ALA A 116 0.54 12.89 -2.40
N GLU A 117 1.28 13.22 -1.35
CA GLU A 117 2.16 12.27 -0.63
C GLU A 117 1.33 11.17 0.05
N ARG A 118 0.25 11.57 0.73
CA ARG A 118 -0.70 10.61 1.33
C ARG A 118 -1.37 9.76 0.26
N ALA A 119 -1.65 10.30 -0.93
CA ALA A 119 -2.17 9.50 -2.03
C ALA A 119 -1.16 8.44 -2.50
N ALA A 120 0.14 8.80 -2.59
CA ALA A 120 1.20 7.84 -2.91
C ALA A 120 1.32 6.73 -1.86
N LEU A 121 1.26 7.07 -0.57
CA LEU A 121 1.27 6.09 0.52
C LEU A 121 0.03 5.18 0.48
N ALA A 122 -1.16 5.76 0.28
CA ALA A 122 -2.42 5.00 0.18
C ALA A 122 -2.41 4.04 -1.01
N TRP A 123 -1.91 4.51 -2.16
CA TRP A 123 -1.72 3.68 -3.35
C TRP A 123 -0.81 2.49 -3.02
N TRP A 124 0.38 2.77 -2.48
CA TRP A 124 1.33 1.73 -2.13
C TRP A 124 0.76 0.71 -1.15
N LEU A 125 0.07 1.17 -0.09
CA LEU A 125 -0.59 0.30 0.89
C LEU A 125 -1.62 -0.64 0.24
N GLY A 126 -2.40 -0.15 -0.72
CA GLY A 126 -3.40 -0.95 -1.44
C GLY A 126 -2.79 -2.15 -2.18
N TRP A 127 -1.57 -2.00 -2.71
CA TRP A 127 -0.84 -3.08 -3.37
C TRP A 127 0.07 -3.88 -2.42
N ALA A 128 0.63 -3.22 -1.39
CA ALA A 128 1.53 -3.85 -0.43
C ALA A 128 0.81 -4.91 0.41
N VAL A 129 -0.44 -4.66 0.82
CA VAL A 129 -1.22 -5.63 1.62
C VAL A 129 -1.29 -7.01 0.93
N PRO A 130 -1.79 -7.16 -0.30
CA PRO A 130 -1.83 -8.48 -0.95
C PRO A 130 -0.42 -9.03 -1.23
N LEU A 131 0.56 -8.17 -1.56
CA LEU A 131 1.94 -8.60 -1.77
C LEU A 131 2.55 -9.24 -0.52
N VAL A 132 2.33 -8.67 0.66
CA VAL A 132 2.82 -9.20 1.95
C VAL A 132 2.26 -10.59 2.22
N PHE A 133 0.97 -10.84 1.95
CA PHE A 133 0.37 -12.14 2.16
C PHE A 133 0.80 -13.18 1.12
N VAL A 134 0.95 -12.77 -0.15
CA VAL A 134 1.46 -13.66 -1.20
C VAL A 134 2.92 -14.04 -0.90
N ASP A 135 3.75 -13.09 -0.51
CA ASP A 135 5.14 -13.35 -0.13
C ASP A 135 5.23 -14.29 1.07
N ALA A 136 4.45 -14.03 2.13
CA ALA A 136 4.41 -14.90 3.30
C ALA A 136 3.94 -16.34 3.00
N ALA A 137 3.11 -16.53 1.96
CA ALA A 137 2.59 -17.83 1.59
C ALA A 137 3.52 -18.61 0.64
N VAL A 138 4.13 -17.94 -0.34
CA VAL A 138 4.85 -18.61 -1.44
C VAL A 138 6.22 -18.03 -1.76
N HIS A 139 6.74 -17.09 -0.98
CA HIS A 139 8.03 -16.42 -1.16
C HIS A 139 8.20 -15.86 -2.58
N ARG A 140 7.13 -15.24 -3.08
CA ARG A 140 7.05 -14.70 -4.44
C ARG A 140 6.28 -13.39 -4.44
N LEU A 141 6.79 -12.42 -5.18
CA LEU A 141 6.06 -11.20 -5.48
C LEU A 141 5.67 -11.17 -6.97
N PRO A 142 4.37 -11.26 -7.30
CA PRO A 142 3.90 -11.27 -8.68
C PRO A 142 4.07 -9.89 -9.34
N ASP A 143 4.65 -9.90 -10.54
CA ASP A 143 4.88 -8.72 -11.38
C ASP A 143 3.61 -7.88 -11.64
N ARG A 144 2.47 -8.57 -11.77
CA ARG A 144 1.16 -7.94 -11.96
C ARG A 144 0.73 -7.05 -10.79
N LEU A 145 1.31 -7.23 -9.60
CA LEU A 145 1.03 -6.41 -8.43
C LEU A 145 2.19 -5.43 -8.13
N THR A 146 3.44 -5.86 -8.30
CA THR A 146 4.61 -5.02 -7.95
C THR A 146 4.83 -3.85 -8.89
N TRP A 147 4.65 -4.04 -10.20
CA TRP A 147 4.83 -2.95 -11.16
C TRP A 147 3.83 -1.81 -10.97
N PRO A 148 2.50 -2.07 -10.88
CA PRO A 148 1.54 -1.01 -10.57
C PRO A 148 1.82 -0.32 -9.24
N ALA A 149 2.25 -1.07 -8.22
CA ALA A 149 2.60 -0.49 -6.92
C ALA A 149 3.73 0.54 -7.06
N ALA A 150 4.84 0.14 -7.68
CA ALA A 150 6.04 0.98 -7.76
C ALA A 150 5.87 2.15 -8.73
N LEU A 151 5.28 1.91 -9.92
CA LEU A 151 5.05 2.96 -10.91
C LEU A 151 4.02 3.98 -10.44
N GLY A 152 2.95 3.55 -9.77
CA GLY A 152 1.94 4.47 -9.26
C GLY A 152 2.48 5.35 -8.11
N VAL A 153 3.35 4.84 -7.24
CA VAL A 153 4.07 5.67 -6.27
C VAL A 153 4.88 6.76 -6.98
N GLN A 154 5.69 6.37 -7.98
CA GLN A 154 6.53 7.33 -8.71
C GLN A 154 5.72 8.39 -9.44
N ALA A 155 4.58 8.00 -10.04
CA ALA A 155 3.67 8.90 -10.71
C ALA A 155 3.02 9.87 -9.71
N LEU A 156 2.53 9.38 -8.58
CA LEU A 156 1.86 10.20 -7.57
C LEU A 156 2.82 11.17 -6.87
N LEU A 157 4.04 10.74 -6.57
CA LEU A 157 5.10 11.63 -6.10
C LEU A 157 5.54 12.64 -7.17
N GLY A 158 5.49 12.25 -8.45
CA GLY A 158 5.73 13.17 -9.57
C GLY A 158 4.66 14.27 -9.64
N VAL A 159 3.38 13.89 -9.48
CA VAL A 159 2.29 14.86 -9.35
C VAL A 159 2.49 15.75 -8.12
N ALA A 160 2.92 15.20 -6.97
CA ALA A 160 3.22 15.98 -5.79
C ALA A 160 4.29 17.05 -6.06
N ALA A 161 5.37 16.68 -6.76
CA ALA A 161 6.44 17.60 -7.15
C ALA A 161 6.00 18.67 -8.15
N LEU A 162 5.12 18.32 -9.10
CA LEU A 162 4.55 19.30 -10.03
C LEU A 162 3.66 20.32 -9.31
N VAL A 163 2.91 19.87 -8.30
CA VAL A 163 2.03 20.76 -7.50
C VAL A 163 2.83 21.64 -6.55
N SER A 164 3.88 21.12 -5.92
CA SER A 164 4.74 21.90 -5.03
C SER A 164 5.75 22.79 -5.77
N GLY A 165 6.03 22.51 -7.04
CA GLY A 165 7.08 23.17 -7.81
C GLY A 165 8.50 22.67 -7.45
N GLU A 166 8.62 21.60 -6.67
CA GLU A 166 9.89 21.08 -6.17
C GLU A 166 10.28 19.76 -6.83
N ALA A 167 11.20 19.82 -7.80
CA ALA A 167 11.71 18.61 -8.46
C ALA A 167 12.73 17.82 -7.60
N GLY A 168 13.36 18.48 -6.61
CA GLY A 168 14.42 17.89 -5.78
C GLY A 168 13.98 16.63 -5.01
N PRO A 169 12.88 16.69 -4.23
CA PRO A 169 12.36 15.52 -3.51
C PRO A 169 12.00 14.35 -4.44
N TRP A 170 11.44 14.64 -5.62
CA TRP A 170 11.09 13.61 -6.59
C TRP A 170 12.31 12.92 -7.20
N LEU A 171 13.34 13.69 -7.58
CA LEU A 171 14.58 13.12 -8.10
C LEU A 171 15.25 12.24 -7.05
N ARG A 172 15.28 12.68 -5.78
CA ARG A 172 15.79 11.88 -4.67
C ARG A 172 14.98 10.60 -4.47
N ALA A 173 13.65 10.67 -4.51
CA ALA A 173 12.78 9.51 -4.46
C ALA A 173 13.08 8.51 -5.59
N ALA A 174 13.19 9.00 -6.83
CA ALA A 174 13.51 8.17 -7.99
C ALA A 174 14.88 7.48 -7.85
N LEU A 175 15.91 8.23 -7.45
CA LEU A 175 17.25 7.68 -7.23
C LEU A 175 17.29 6.68 -6.07
N ALA A 176 16.59 6.96 -4.98
CA ALA A 176 16.47 6.05 -3.86
C ALA A 176 15.74 4.75 -4.23
N GLY A 177 14.63 4.85 -4.97
CA GLY A 177 13.89 3.69 -5.48
C GLY A 177 14.73 2.83 -6.41
N VAL A 178 15.33 3.43 -7.43
CA VAL A 178 16.20 2.70 -8.39
C VAL A 178 17.43 2.14 -7.68
N GLY A 179 18.10 2.93 -6.85
CA GLY A 179 19.30 2.50 -6.11
C GLY A 179 19.01 1.32 -5.18
N LEU A 180 17.90 1.35 -4.45
CA LEU A 180 17.52 0.25 -3.57
C LEU A 180 17.14 -1.01 -4.37
N ALA A 181 16.36 -0.85 -5.45
CA ALA A 181 16.01 -1.95 -6.34
C ALA A 181 17.25 -2.61 -6.96
N LEU A 182 18.21 -1.81 -7.43
CA LEU A 182 19.48 -2.28 -7.98
C LEU A 182 20.33 -2.97 -6.92
N CYS A 183 20.38 -2.45 -5.70
CA CYS A 183 21.09 -3.09 -4.60
C CYS A 183 20.53 -4.50 -4.35
N PHE A 184 19.21 -4.63 -4.26
CA PHE A 184 18.55 -5.92 -4.04
C PHE A 184 18.76 -6.87 -5.23
N ALA A 185 18.58 -6.40 -6.46
CA ALA A 185 18.83 -7.19 -7.66
C ALA A 185 20.29 -7.63 -7.77
N ALA A 186 21.25 -6.77 -7.42
CA ALA A 186 22.67 -7.09 -7.40
C ALA A 186 22.97 -8.20 -6.39
N THR A 187 22.34 -8.20 -5.20
CA THR A 187 22.50 -9.32 -4.28
C THR A 187 22.00 -10.63 -4.89
N THR A 188 20.90 -10.62 -5.65
CA THR A 188 20.40 -11.82 -6.34
C THR A 188 21.41 -12.33 -7.37
N LEU A 189 22.00 -11.42 -8.15
CA LEU A 189 22.97 -11.76 -9.19
C LEU A 189 24.28 -12.29 -8.60
N LEU A 190 24.74 -11.71 -7.49
CA LEU A 190 26.03 -12.06 -6.87
C LEU A 190 25.94 -13.29 -5.96
N LEU A 191 24.85 -13.44 -5.20
CA LEU A 191 24.68 -14.51 -4.20
C LEU A 191 23.77 -15.64 -4.70
N GLY A 192 23.18 -15.50 -5.89
CA GLY A 192 22.26 -16.47 -6.47
C GLY A 192 21.07 -16.74 -5.54
N ARG A 193 20.87 -18.02 -5.20
CA ARG A 193 19.77 -18.45 -4.32
C ARG A 193 19.87 -17.90 -2.89
N ARG A 194 21.03 -17.41 -2.46
CA ARG A 194 21.24 -16.81 -1.13
C ARG A 194 20.96 -15.31 -1.08
N GLY A 195 20.81 -14.65 -2.24
CA GLY A 195 20.47 -13.23 -2.33
C GLY A 195 18.98 -12.99 -2.16
N PHE A 196 18.59 -11.71 -2.20
CA PHE A 196 17.17 -11.32 -2.22
C PHE A 196 16.48 -11.81 -3.49
N GLY A 197 15.16 -11.97 -3.46
CA GLY A 197 14.41 -12.31 -4.67
C GLY A 197 14.35 -11.12 -5.64
N LEU A 198 14.31 -11.38 -6.95
CA LEU A 198 14.02 -10.33 -7.94
C LEU A 198 12.63 -9.67 -7.70
N GLY A 199 11.72 -10.37 -7.02
CA GLY A 199 10.45 -9.81 -6.56
C GLY A 199 10.64 -8.71 -5.51
N ASP A 200 11.52 -8.94 -4.53
CA ASP A 200 11.84 -7.98 -3.48
C ASP A 200 12.48 -6.71 -4.07
N ALA A 201 13.33 -6.87 -5.09
CA ALA A 201 13.92 -5.74 -5.82
C ALA A 201 12.85 -4.82 -6.46
N LYS A 202 11.73 -5.38 -6.93
CA LYS A 202 10.62 -4.58 -7.50
C LYS A 202 9.84 -3.85 -6.42
N LEU A 203 9.61 -4.50 -5.27
CA LEU A 203 8.97 -3.85 -4.12
C LEU A 203 9.85 -2.73 -3.56
N ALA A 204 11.16 -2.98 -3.49
CA ALA A 204 12.19 -2.01 -3.12
C ALA A 204 12.15 -0.72 -3.97
N LEU A 205 11.70 -0.80 -5.23
CA LEU A 205 11.56 0.39 -6.08
C LEU A 205 10.52 1.37 -5.52
N GLY A 206 9.35 0.87 -5.10
CA GLY A 206 8.31 1.68 -4.47
C GLY A 206 8.66 2.11 -3.04
N VAL A 207 9.31 1.23 -2.28
CA VAL A 207 9.75 1.53 -0.90
C VAL A 207 10.83 2.60 -0.88
N GLY A 208 11.85 2.46 -1.73
CA GLY A 208 12.93 3.44 -1.83
C GLY A 208 12.42 4.80 -2.31
N ALA A 209 11.42 4.82 -3.19
CA ALA A 209 10.73 6.04 -3.59
C ALA A 209 10.03 6.74 -2.42
N LEU A 210 9.19 6.01 -1.67
CA LEU A 210 8.47 6.57 -0.52
C LEU A 210 9.44 7.11 0.54
N LEU A 211 10.45 6.32 0.93
CA LEU A 211 11.40 6.76 1.96
C LEU A 211 12.34 7.86 1.45
N GLY A 212 12.78 7.76 0.20
CA GLY A 212 13.67 8.74 -0.44
C GLY A 212 13.02 10.10 -0.62
N TRP A 213 11.70 10.16 -0.77
CA TRP A 213 10.93 11.42 -0.76
C TRP A 213 11.22 12.22 0.52
N HIS A 214 11.16 11.57 1.68
CA HIS A 214 11.43 12.18 3.00
C HIS A 214 12.92 12.38 3.30
N GLY A 215 13.82 11.74 2.55
CA GLY A 215 15.26 11.98 2.63
C GLY A 215 16.10 10.71 2.76
N TRP A 216 17.40 10.86 2.51
CA TRP A 216 18.37 9.77 2.69
C TRP A 216 18.40 9.18 4.11
N PRO A 217 18.30 9.98 5.20
CA PRO A 217 18.26 9.43 6.55
C PRO A 217 17.04 8.52 6.78
N VAL A 218 15.87 8.89 6.21
CA VAL A 218 14.63 8.12 6.34
C VAL A 218 14.72 6.80 5.56
N LEU A 219 15.35 6.83 4.37
CA LEU A 219 15.68 5.61 3.62
C LEU A 219 16.54 4.65 4.45
N VAL A 220 17.64 5.15 5.03
CA VAL A 220 18.53 4.33 5.86
C VAL A 220 17.80 3.82 7.10
N LEU A 221 17.03 4.67 7.79
CA LEU A 221 16.22 4.27 8.94
C LEU A 221 15.24 3.15 8.58
N GLY A 222 14.51 3.26 7.47
CA GLY A 222 13.58 2.23 7.02
C GLY A 222 14.26 0.90 6.71
N LEU A 223 15.46 0.94 6.12
CA LEU A 223 16.26 -0.28 5.91
C LEU A 223 16.72 -0.88 7.23
N VAL A 224 17.26 -0.08 8.13
CA VAL A 224 17.69 -0.54 9.46
C VAL A 224 16.51 -1.20 10.19
N LEU A 225 15.36 -0.54 10.26
CA LEU A 225 14.16 -1.10 10.89
C LEU A 225 13.71 -2.40 10.21
N THR A 226 13.73 -2.46 8.88
CA THR A 226 13.41 -3.68 8.13
C THR A 226 14.35 -4.83 8.51
N PHE A 227 15.66 -4.59 8.48
CA PHE A 227 16.67 -5.60 8.81
C PHE A 227 16.59 -6.02 10.28
N THR A 228 16.38 -5.08 11.19
CA THR A 228 16.22 -5.38 12.62
C THR A 228 14.97 -6.22 12.87
N LEU A 229 13.81 -5.85 12.31
CA LEU A 229 12.56 -6.62 12.45
C LEU A 229 12.71 -8.03 11.86
N SER A 230 13.30 -8.14 10.68
CA SER A 230 13.60 -9.43 10.05
C SER A 230 14.54 -10.27 10.92
N ALA A 231 15.64 -9.70 11.41
CA ALA A 231 16.63 -10.40 12.22
C ALA A 231 16.04 -10.89 13.55
N LEU A 232 15.30 -10.03 14.26
CA LEU A 232 14.64 -10.39 15.52
C LEU A 232 13.62 -11.50 15.32
N THR A 233 12.80 -11.41 14.28
CA THR A 233 11.79 -12.43 13.99
C THR A 233 12.43 -13.75 13.57
N SER A 234 13.46 -13.69 12.71
CA SER A 234 14.22 -14.88 12.28
C SER A 234 14.88 -15.57 13.46
N LEU A 235 15.51 -14.80 14.36
CA LEU A 235 16.15 -15.31 15.57
C LEU A 235 15.12 -15.94 16.51
N ALA A 236 13.98 -15.28 16.74
CA ALA A 236 12.90 -15.82 17.58
C ALA A 236 12.36 -17.15 17.02
N LEU A 237 12.13 -17.23 15.70
CA LEU A 237 11.67 -18.46 15.05
C LEU A 237 12.71 -19.59 15.12
N LEU A 238 13.99 -19.24 15.01
CA LEU A 238 15.10 -20.19 15.13
C LEU A 238 15.22 -20.73 16.57
N LEU A 239 15.16 -19.85 17.57
CA LEU A 239 15.16 -20.21 18.99
C LEU A 239 13.94 -21.07 19.36
N ALA A 240 12.79 -20.77 18.78
CA ALA A 240 11.57 -21.58 18.90
C ALA A 240 11.63 -22.90 18.11
N ARG A 241 12.73 -23.19 17.42
CA ARG A 241 12.94 -24.36 16.54
C ARG A 241 11.85 -24.53 15.47
N ARG A 242 11.22 -23.42 15.06
CA ARG A 242 10.19 -23.40 14.01
C ARG A 242 10.80 -23.32 12.61
N VAL A 243 12.03 -22.82 12.49
CA VAL A 243 12.78 -22.71 11.24
C VAL A 243 14.21 -23.23 11.41
N ARG A 244 14.83 -23.60 10.30
CA ARG A 244 16.25 -24.00 10.25
C ARG A 244 17.08 -22.85 9.70
N TRP A 245 18.39 -22.85 9.96
CA TRP A 245 19.34 -21.91 9.38
C TRP A 245 19.31 -21.83 7.84
N SER A 246 18.87 -22.89 7.17
CA SER A 246 18.71 -22.96 5.71
C SER A 246 17.33 -22.52 5.19
N SER A 247 16.42 -22.12 6.08
CA SER A 247 15.06 -21.72 5.69
C SER A 247 15.07 -20.29 5.16
N HIS A 248 14.56 -20.10 3.95
CA HIS A 248 14.27 -18.77 3.42
C HIS A 248 13.04 -18.21 4.13
N LEU A 249 13.14 -16.96 4.58
CA LEU A 249 12.03 -16.23 5.20
C LEU A 249 11.50 -15.17 4.22
N PRO A 250 10.19 -14.88 4.26
CA PRO A 250 9.59 -13.86 3.41
C PRO A 250 10.05 -12.48 3.86
N PHE A 251 10.75 -11.75 2.99
CA PHE A 251 11.33 -10.44 3.33
C PHE A 251 10.33 -9.29 3.10
N GLY A 252 9.39 -9.45 2.18
CA GLY A 252 8.38 -8.45 1.84
C GLY A 252 7.58 -7.92 3.04
N PRO A 253 7.07 -8.76 3.96
CA PRO A 253 6.40 -8.32 5.18
C PRO A 253 7.24 -7.38 6.04
N PHE A 254 8.51 -7.71 6.25
CA PHE A 254 9.41 -6.89 7.08
C PHE A 254 9.78 -5.59 6.38
N LEU A 255 9.97 -5.62 5.06
CA LEU A 255 10.23 -4.43 4.27
C LEU A 255 9.04 -3.46 4.32
N ALA A 256 7.81 -3.99 4.25
CA ALA A 256 6.62 -3.17 4.37
C ALA A 256 6.47 -2.54 5.76
N LEU A 257 6.69 -3.33 6.83
CA LEU A 257 6.63 -2.86 8.20
C LEU A 257 7.70 -1.81 8.52
N GLY A 258 8.95 -2.05 8.11
CA GLY A 258 10.05 -1.10 8.31
C GLY A 258 9.82 0.21 7.57
N THR A 259 9.23 0.15 6.37
CA THR A 259 8.83 1.34 5.61
C THR A 259 7.81 2.17 6.37
N LEU A 260 6.72 1.54 6.85
CA LEU A 260 5.69 2.26 7.60
C LEU A 260 6.22 2.84 8.91
N ALA A 261 7.02 2.07 9.65
CA ALA A 261 7.62 2.54 10.90
C ALA A 261 8.54 3.75 10.65
N ALA A 262 9.38 3.72 9.62
CA ALA A 262 10.25 4.86 9.30
C ALA A 262 9.46 6.10 8.86
N LEU A 263 8.42 5.94 8.06
CA LEU A 263 7.57 7.06 7.65
C LEU A 263 6.86 7.69 8.85
N LEU A 264 6.29 6.89 9.76
CA LEU A 264 5.63 7.38 10.96
C LEU A 264 6.56 8.09 11.94
N LEU A 265 7.85 7.71 11.96
CA LEU A 265 8.86 8.38 12.77
C LEU A 265 9.41 9.67 12.11
N ALA A 266 9.25 9.79 10.79
CA ALA A 266 9.76 10.91 10.01
C ALA A 266 8.70 12.02 9.79
N THR A 267 7.42 11.72 10.03
CA THR A 267 6.29 12.66 9.95
C THR A 267 6.04 13.36 11.27
#